data_AF-A0A392U3Z6-F1
#
_entry.id   AF-A0A392U3Z6-F1
#
_cell.length_a   1.000
_cell.length_b   1.000
_cell.length_c   1.000
_cell.angle_alpha   90.00
_cell.angle_beta   90.00
_cell.angle_gamma   90.00
#
_symmetry.space_group_name_H-M   'P 1'
#
loop_
_entity.id
_entity.type
_entity.pdbx_description
1 polymer ?
#
loop_
_entity_poly.entity_id
_entity_poly.type
_entity_poly.pdbx_seq_one_letter_code
_entity_poly.pdbx_strand_id
1 'polypeptide(L)' 'WKLIRMYQSNENDLRWARKGVVATVINGEVVPLVQQRIADAGFNSLVITPLGADKVFLHSVS' A
#
# COMPACT_ATOMS: atom_id res chain seq x y z
N TRP A 1 5.85 34.78 4.84
CA TRP A 1 6.51 33.47 4.67
C TRP A 1 5.76 32.45 5.51
N LYS A 2 5.05 31.50 4.88
CA LYS A 2 4.29 30.45 5.58
C LYS A 2 5.19 29.22 5.69
N LEU A 3 5.60 28.85 6.89
CA LEU A 3 6.29 27.57 7.15
C LEU A 3 5.31 26.43 6.84
N ILE A 4 5.53 25.75 5.72
CA ILE A 4 4.83 24.51 5.40
C ILE A 4 5.59 23.39 6.11
N ARG A 5 4.91 22.65 6.99
CA ARG A 5 5.49 21.45 7.59
C ARG A 5 5.63 20.40 6.50
N MET A 6 6.85 20.19 6.04
CA MET A 6 7.20 19.10 5.13
C MET A 6 7.52 17.88 5.98
N TYR A 7 6.66 16.87 5.92
CA TYR A 7 6.96 15.57 6.50
C TYR A 7 7.78 14.79 5.48
N GLN A 8 9.01 14.45 5.86
CA GLN A 8 9.88 13.61 5.06
C GLN A 8 10.10 12.31 5.82
N SER A 9 9.83 11.19 5.16
CA SER A 9 10.13 9.86 5.68
C SER A 9 11.63 9.72 5.90
N ASN A 10 12.03 9.16 7.04
CA ASN A 10 13.44 8.85 7.29
C ASN A 10 13.84 7.54 6.58
N GLU A 11 15.13 7.20 6.60
CA GLU A 11 15.63 6.00 5.93
C GLU A 11 15.03 4.69 6.50
N ASN A 12 14.78 4.64 7.82
CA ASN A 12 14.11 3.49 8.43
C ASN A 12 12.69 3.34 7.92
N ASP A 13 11.97 4.46 7.77
CA ASP A 13 10.61 4.48 7.23
C ASP A 13 10.57 3.90 5.81
N LEU A 14 11.50 4.35 4.96
CA LEU A 14 11.64 3.85 3.60
C LEU A 14 12.03 2.37 3.57
N ARG A 15 12.92 1.95 4.46
CA ARG A 15 13.44 0.57 4.49
C ARG A 15 12.37 -0.44 4.87
N TRP A 16 11.49 -0.13 5.82
CA TRP A 16 10.39 -1.03 6.14
C TRP A 16 9.30 -0.98 5.05
N ALA A 17 8.95 0.20 4.53
CA ALA A 17 7.89 0.33 3.53
C ALA A 17 8.21 -0.41 2.22
N ARG A 18 9.48 -0.37 1.78
CA ARG A 18 9.95 -1.09 0.57
C ARG A 18 9.91 -2.60 0.70
N LYS A 19 9.91 -3.15 1.91
CA LYS A 19 9.76 -4.61 2.11
C LYS A 19 8.33 -5.08 1.90
N GLY A 20 7.37 -4.15 1.77
CA GLY A 20 5.96 -4.45 1.72
C GLY A 20 5.35 -4.71 3.09
N VAL A 21 4.03 -4.82 3.11
CA VAL A 21 3.23 -5.01 4.32
C VAL A 21 2.22 -6.12 4.13
N VAL A 22 1.93 -6.87 5.19
CA VAL A 22 0.80 -7.81 5.20
C VAL A 22 -0.43 -7.06 5.70
N ALA A 23 -1.52 -7.19 4.97
CA ALA A 23 -2.81 -6.62 5.35
C ALA A 23 -3.93 -7.66 5.24
N THR A 24 -5.09 -7.30 5.78
CA THR A 24 -6.32 -8.08 5.71
C THR A 24 -7.33 -7.34 4.85
N VAL A 25 -7.93 -8.05 3.90
CA VAL A 25 -9.07 -7.59 3.14
C VAL A 25 -10.31 -7.73 4.01
N ILE A 26 -10.97 -6.61 4.27
CA ILE A 26 -12.20 -6.57 5.09
C ILE A 26 -13.43 -6.81 4.23
N ASN A 27 -14.56 -7.13 4.87
CA ASN A 27 -15.88 -7.28 4.23
C ASN A 27 -15.97 -8.32 3.11
N GLY A 28 -15.00 -9.25 3.02
CA GLY A 28 -14.96 -10.26 1.96
C GLY A 28 -14.82 -9.66 0.56
N GLU A 29 -14.27 -8.45 0.43
CA GLU A 29 -14.03 -7.84 -0.87
C GLU A 29 -13.10 -8.71 -1.73
N VAL A 30 -13.34 -8.73 -3.03
CA VAL A 30 -12.50 -9.47 -3.97
C VAL A 30 -11.22 -8.69 -4.26
N VAL A 31 -10.06 -9.35 -4.20
CA VAL A 31 -8.74 -8.72 -4.39
C VAL A 31 -8.64 -7.86 -5.66
N PRO A 32 -9.15 -8.28 -6.84
CA PRO A 32 -9.09 -7.45 -8.05
C PRO A 32 -9.83 -6.11 -7.90
N LEU A 33 -10.95 -6.07 -7.18
CA LEU A 33 -11.71 -4.85 -6.94
C LEU A 33 -10.96 -3.92 -5.99
N VAL A 34 -10.33 -4.48 -4.95
CA VAL A 34 -9.48 -3.71 -4.04
C VAL A 34 -8.28 -3.12 -4.79
N GLN A 35 -7.63 -3.91 -5.66
CA GLN A 35 -6.52 -3.46 -6.50
C GLN A 35 -6.95 -2.30 -7.43
N GLN A 36 -8.14 -2.38 -8.03
CA GLN A 36 -8.68 -1.31 -8.87
C GLN A 36 -8.88 -0.03 -8.04
N ARG A 37 -9.48 -0.12 -6.86
CA ARG A 37 -9.70 1.04 -5.98
C ARG A 37 -8.39 1.71 -5.53
N ILE A 38 -7.33 0.92 -5.32
CA ILE A 38 -5.99 1.44 -5.03
C ILE A 38 -5.45 2.25 -6.21
N ALA A 39 -5.61 1.76 -7.44
CA ALA A 39 -5.24 2.49 -8.65
C ALA A 39 -6.10 3.75 -8.84
N ASP A 40 -7.41 3.68 -8.61
CA ASP A 40 -8.33 4.82 -8.69
C ASP A 40 -7.96 5.92 -7.67
N ALA A 41 -7.37 5.56 -6.53
CA ALA A 41 -6.83 6.49 -5.55
C ALA A 41 -5.44 7.07 -5.92
N GLY A 42 -4.88 6.69 -7.07
CA GLY A 42 -3.61 7.17 -7.59
C GLY A 42 -2.38 6.37 -7.17
N PHE A 43 -2.55 5.24 -6.47
CA PHE A 43 -1.45 4.38 -6.04
C PHE A 43 -1.10 3.33 -7.12
N ASN A 44 -0.76 3.79 -8.32
CA ASN A 44 -0.59 2.93 -9.49
C ASN A 44 0.57 1.93 -9.38
N SER A 45 1.54 2.22 -8.51
CA SER A 45 2.72 1.38 -8.27
C SER A 45 2.54 0.38 -7.13
N LEU A 46 1.37 0.32 -6.50
CA LEU A 46 1.11 -0.59 -5.39
C LEU A 46 0.37 -1.84 -5.88
N VAL A 47 0.92 -3.02 -5.58
CA VAL A 47 0.36 -4.31 -5.98
C VAL A 47 -0.07 -5.11 -4.75
N ILE A 48 -1.25 -5.72 -4.83
CA ILE A 48 -1.79 -6.64 -3.83
C ILE A 48 -1.61 -8.08 -4.32
N THR A 49 -0.87 -8.89 -3.57
CA THR A 49 -0.71 -10.33 -3.82
C THR A 49 -1.49 -11.14 -2.78
N PRO A 50 -2.43 -12.01 -3.18
CA PRO A 50 -3.17 -12.85 -2.24
C PRO A 50 -2.24 -13.88 -1.59
N LEU A 51 -2.30 -13.97 -0.25
CA LEU A 51 -1.60 -15.00 0.54
C LEU A 51 -2.52 -16.15 0.98
N GLY A 52 -3.83 -16.01 0.72
CA GLY A 52 -4.86 -16.95 1.12
C GLY A 52 -5.85 -16.35 2.14
N ALA A 53 -7.06 -16.90 2.18
CA ALA A 53 -8.18 -16.37 2.95
C ALA A 53 -8.35 -14.86 2.71
N ASP A 54 -8.36 -14.06 3.77
CA ASP A 54 -8.46 -12.61 3.76
C ASP A 54 -7.09 -11.91 3.77
N LYS A 55 -5.97 -12.63 3.78
CA LYS A 55 -4.63 -12.03 3.89
C LYS A 55 -4.02 -11.72 2.53
N VAL A 56 -3.41 -10.54 2.46
CA VAL A 56 -2.73 -10.04 1.26
C VAL A 56 -1.38 -9.42 1.61
N PHE A 57 -0.47 -9.48 0.66
CA PHE A 57 0.81 -8.79 0.71
C PHE A 57 0.73 -7.57 -0.21
N LEU A 58 0.94 -6.37 0.34
CA LEU A 58 1.06 -5.14 -0.43
C LEU A 58 2.52 -4.76 -0.60
N HIS A 59 2.94 -4.47 -1.82
CA HIS A 59 4.28 -3.97 -2.08
C HIS A 59 4.30 -2.99 -3.25
N SER A 60 5.30 -2.11 -3.24
CA SER A 60 5.62 -1.26 -4.39
C SER A 60 6.27 -2.11 -5.49
N VAL A 61 5.97 -1.81 -6.74
CA VAL A 61 6.74 -2.28 -7.91
C VAL A 61 7.74 -1.22 -8.43
N SER A 62 7.78 -0.05 -7.81
CA SER A 62 8.73 1.04 -8.04
C SER A 62 9.89 1.02 -7.04
#